data_AF-A0A8D0P7Y0-F1
#
_entry.id   AF-A0A8D0P7Y0-F1
#
_cell.length_a   1.000
_cell.length_b   1.000
_cell.length_c   1.000
_cell.angle_alpha   90.00
_cell.angle_beta   90.00
_cell.angle_gamma   90.00
#
_symmetry.space_group_name_H-M   'P 1'
#
loop_
_entity.id
_entity.type
_entity.pdbx_description
1 polymer ?
#
loop_
_entity_poly.entity_id
_entity_poly.type
_entity_poly.pdbx_seq_one_letter_code
_entity_poly.pdbx_strand_id
1 'polypeptide(L)'
;MAAGTSNYWEDLRKQARQLENELDLKLVSFSKLCTSYSHSSARDGRRDRYSSDTTPLLNGSSQDRMFETMAIEIEQLLARLTGVNDKMAEYTNSAGVPSLNAALMHTLQRHRDILQDYTHEFHKTKANFVAIRERENLMGSVRKDIESYKSGSGVNNRRTELFLKEHDHLRNSDRLIEETISLLVIGNNEQHIKLWAGPSHPCGWLLQKKKKKEKRKTSVGEEVEKLDSLCTVCRNVKQCCYPGKEC
;
A
#
# COMPACT_ATOMS: atom_id res chain seq x y z
N MET A 1 -30.67 71.91 17.03
CA MET A 1 -30.18 71.01 15.95
C MET A 1 -29.42 69.77 16.48
N ALA A 2 -29.40 69.46 17.78
CA ALA A 2 -28.58 68.36 18.34
C ALA A 2 -29.21 66.94 18.30
N ALA A 3 -30.52 66.81 18.02
CA ALA A 3 -31.19 65.51 18.00
C ALA A 3 -30.87 64.66 16.75
N GLY A 4 -30.48 65.29 15.63
CA GLY A 4 -30.21 64.59 14.37
C GLY A 4 -28.89 63.81 14.36
N THR A 5 -27.86 64.30 15.05
CA THR A 5 -26.52 63.67 15.07
C THR A 5 -26.47 62.44 15.98
N SER A 6 -27.13 62.49 17.14
CA SER A 6 -27.22 61.36 18.08
C SER A 6 -27.94 60.14 17.48
N ASN A 7 -29.02 60.37 16.71
CA ASN A 7 -29.74 59.30 16.02
C ASN A 7 -28.87 58.64 14.93
N TYR A 8 -28.11 59.43 14.17
CA TYR A 8 -27.24 58.92 13.12
C TYR A 8 -26.16 57.95 13.65
N TRP A 9 -25.51 58.28 14.77
CA TRP A 9 -24.55 57.37 15.41
C TRP A 9 -25.19 56.06 15.86
N GLU A 10 -26.38 56.13 16.46
CA GLU A 10 -27.11 54.94 16.89
C GLU A 10 -27.47 54.04 15.69
N ASP A 11 -27.88 54.64 14.58
CA ASP A 11 -28.25 53.93 13.36
C ASP A 11 -27.02 53.24 12.73
N LEU A 12 -25.85 53.89 12.72
CA LEU A 12 -24.60 53.25 12.31
C LEU A 12 -24.28 52.03 13.19
N ARG A 13 -24.45 52.13 14.52
CA ARG A 13 -24.19 51.00 15.44
C ARG A 13 -25.13 49.83 15.20
N LYS A 14 -26.43 50.11 14.98
CA LYS A 14 -27.41 49.08 14.63
C LYS A 14 -27.03 48.40 13.31
N GLN A 15 -26.63 49.19 12.31
CA GLN A 15 -26.21 48.67 11.01
C GLN A 15 -24.95 47.80 11.11
N ALA A 16 -23.94 48.23 11.88
CA ALA A 16 -22.74 47.43 12.12
C ALA A 16 -23.08 46.08 12.77
N ARG A 17 -23.87 46.09 13.86
CA ARG A 17 -24.31 44.84 14.51
C ARG A 17 -25.09 43.91 13.58
N GLN A 18 -25.92 44.47 12.71
CA GLN A 18 -26.65 43.67 11.72
C GLN A 18 -25.70 43.00 10.73
N LEU A 19 -24.72 43.73 10.20
CA LEU A 19 -23.71 43.18 9.29
C LEU A 19 -22.81 42.16 9.99
N GLU A 20 -22.44 42.39 11.25
CA GLU A 20 -21.68 41.46 12.09
C GLU A 20 -22.43 40.13 12.28
N ASN A 21 -23.73 40.19 12.59
CA ASN A 21 -24.56 38.98 12.74
C ASN A 21 -24.68 38.22 11.41
N GLU A 22 -24.83 38.93 10.29
CA GLU A 22 -24.88 38.31 8.96
C GLU A 22 -23.54 37.66 8.59
N LEU A 23 -22.42 38.33 8.90
CA LEU A 23 -21.06 37.79 8.73
C LEU A 23 -20.85 36.53 9.56
N ASP A 24 -21.24 36.52 10.83
CA ASP A 24 -21.09 35.35 11.70
C ASP A 24 -21.81 34.11 11.12
N LEU A 25 -23.08 34.28 10.74
CA LEU A 25 -23.86 33.20 10.12
C LEU A 25 -23.23 32.69 8.82
N LYS A 26 -22.77 33.61 7.95
CA LYS A 26 -22.14 33.26 6.67
C LYS A 26 -20.79 32.58 6.88
N LEU A 27 -19.94 33.06 7.78
CA LEU A 27 -18.65 32.45 8.11
C LEU A 27 -18.81 31.04 8.69
N VAL A 28 -19.80 30.82 9.55
CA VAL A 28 -20.13 29.47 10.05
C VAL A 28 -20.53 28.53 8.90
N SER A 29 -21.39 28.98 7.97
CA SER A 29 -21.76 28.16 6.80
C SER A 29 -20.59 27.90 5.86
N PHE A 30 -19.72 28.89 5.67
CA PHE A 30 -18.55 28.82 4.80
C PHE A 30 -17.52 27.82 5.35
N SER A 31 -17.24 27.86 6.65
CA SER A 31 -16.36 26.90 7.33
C SER A 31 -16.90 25.46 7.28
N LYS A 32 -18.22 25.28 7.44
CA LYS A 32 -18.85 23.96 7.28
C LYS A 32 -18.65 23.39 5.88
N LEU A 33 -18.77 24.23 4.84
CA LEU A 33 -18.58 23.80 3.46
C LEU A 33 -17.12 23.49 3.12
N CYS A 34 -16.18 24.22 3.71
CA CYS A 34 -14.76 23.89 3.64
C CYS A 34 -14.47 22.52 4.30
N THR A 35 -15.03 22.29 5.48
CA THR A 35 -14.81 21.06 6.23
C THR A 35 -15.45 19.86 5.54
N SER A 36 -16.67 19.99 5.00
CA SER A 36 -17.33 18.91 4.27
C SER A 36 -16.58 18.53 2.99
N TYR A 37 -16.00 19.51 2.29
CA TYR A 37 -15.17 19.28 1.10
C TYR A 37 -13.97 18.38 1.42
N SER A 38 -13.27 18.63 2.55
CA SER A 38 -12.19 17.74 3.02
C SER A 38 -12.64 16.31 3.30
N HIS A 39 -13.85 16.10 3.83
CA HIS A 39 -14.35 14.77 4.19
C HIS A 39 -14.77 13.95 2.97
N SER A 40 -15.31 14.57 1.93
CA SER A 40 -15.63 13.89 0.67
C SER A 40 -14.37 13.32 0.00
N SER A 41 -13.27 14.07 0.02
CA SER A 41 -11.98 13.67 -0.56
C SER A 41 -11.33 12.49 0.16
N ALA A 42 -11.50 12.38 1.48
CA ALA A 42 -10.92 11.28 2.26
C ALA A 42 -11.60 9.91 2.02
N ARG A 43 -12.88 9.89 1.60
CA ARG A 43 -13.65 8.65 1.42
C ARG A 43 -13.41 7.93 0.09
N ASP A 44 -12.90 8.63 -0.92
CA ASP A 44 -12.62 8.05 -2.24
C ASP A 44 -11.37 7.15 -2.29
N GLY A 45 -10.76 6.84 -1.14
CA GLY A 45 -9.70 5.83 -1.02
C GLY A 45 -10.20 4.38 -0.86
N ARG A 46 -11.50 4.17 -0.65
CA ARG A 46 -12.08 2.85 -0.29
C ARG A 46 -13.32 2.45 -1.12
N ARG A 47 -13.65 3.14 -2.21
CA ARG A 47 -14.80 2.73 -3.03
C ARG A 47 -14.37 1.65 -4.02
N ASP A 48 -14.98 0.49 -3.83
CA ASP A 48 -14.76 -0.75 -4.56
C ASP A 48 -14.68 -0.60 -6.09
N ARG A 49 -13.76 -1.39 -6.65
CA ARG A 49 -13.41 -1.56 -8.06
C ARG A 49 -14.55 -2.15 -8.93
N TYR A 50 -15.82 -1.99 -8.56
CA TYR A 50 -16.95 -2.58 -9.28
C TYR A 50 -18.17 -1.67 -9.48
N SER A 51 -18.02 -0.34 -9.31
CA SER A 51 -19.09 0.61 -9.63
C SER A 51 -18.67 1.50 -10.79
N SER A 52 -18.63 0.91 -11.99
CA SER A 52 -18.72 1.66 -13.24
C SER A 52 -20.18 2.02 -13.45
N ASP A 53 -20.62 3.12 -12.85
CA ASP A 53 -21.62 4.02 -13.44
C ASP A 53 -21.68 5.31 -12.62
N THR A 54 -21.32 6.40 -13.28
CA THR A 54 -21.77 7.78 -12.97
C THR A 54 -21.70 8.21 -11.50
N THR A 55 -20.50 8.45 -10.96
CA THR A 55 -20.35 9.44 -9.88
C THR A 55 -19.63 10.66 -10.45
N PRO A 56 -20.32 11.80 -10.55
CA PRO A 56 -19.86 12.84 -11.45
C PRO A 56 -18.72 13.61 -10.80
N LEU A 57 -17.63 13.77 -11.55
CA LEU A 57 -16.62 14.81 -11.34
C LEU A 57 -17.26 16.22 -11.23
N LEU A 58 -18.55 16.37 -11.57
CA LEU A 58 -19.36 17.58 -11.39
C LEU A 58 -19.69 17.90 -9.92
N ASN A 59 -19.58 16.97 -8.97
CA ASN A 59 -19.87 17.28 -7.56
C ASN A 59 -18.83 18.23 -6.95
N GLY A 60 -17.57 18.17 -7.42
CA GLY A 60 -16.56 19.18 -7.09
C GLY A 60 -16.93 20.54 -7.67
N SER A 61 -17.29 20.59 -8.96
CA SER A 61 -17.59 21.84 -9.67
C SER A 61 -18.79 22.61 -9.12
N SER A 62 -19.84 21.92 -8.64
CA SER A 62 -20.98 22.58 -8.00
C SER A 62 -20.62 23.14 -6.62
N GLN A 63 -19.86 22.39 -5.82
CA GLN A 63 -19.39 22.82 -4.50
C GLN A 63 -18.37 23.96 -4.61
N ASP A 64 -17.50 23.93 -5.61
CA ASP A 64 -16.55 25.01 -5.94
C ASP A 64 -17.29 26.31 -6.29
N ARG A 65 -18.35 26.23 -7.10
CA ARG A 65 -19.16 27.42 -7.44
C ARG A 65 -19.91 27.97 -6.23
N MET A 66 -20.46 27.11 -5.37
CA MET A 66 -21.11 27.55 -4.13
C MET A 66 -20.09 28.25 -3.20
N PHE A 67 -18.89 27.67 -3.08
CA PHE A 67 -17.81 28.26 -2.29
C PHE A 67 -17.42 29.64 -2.80
N GLU A 68 -17.17 29.78 -4.11
CA GLU A 68 -16.83 31.07 -4.73
C GLU A 68 -17.94 32.11 -4.51
N THR A 69 -19.20 31.70 -4.66
CA THR A 69 -20.36 32.59 -4.46
C THR A 69 -20.42 33.13 -3.03
N MET A 70 -20.30 32.27 -2.02
CA MET A 70 -20.29 32.75 -0.62
C MET A 70 -19.03 33.53 -0.29
N ALA A 71 -17.88 33.22 -0.89
CA ALA A 71 -16.67 34.00 -0.70
C ALA A 71 -16.89 35.44 -1.15
N ILE A 72 -17.48 35.64 -2.33
CA ILE A 72 -17.85 36.98 -2.84
C ILE A 72 -18.87 37.66 -1.92
N GLU A 73 -19.90 36.95 -1.46
CA GLU A 73 -20.90 37.50 -0.53
C GLU A 73 -20.26 37.96 0.80
N ILE A 74 -19.35 37.18 1.36
CA ILE A 74 -18.62 37.53 2.59
C ILE A 74 -17.69 38.74 2.33
N GLU A 75 -16.99 38.78 1.20
CA GLU A 75 -16.17 39.94 0.82
C GLU A 75 -17.02 41.22 0.70
N GLN A 76 -18.21 41.13 0.12
CA GLN A 76 -19.16 42.25 0.05
C GLN A 76 -19.68 42.67 1.42
N LEU A 77 -19.91 41.72 2.34
CA LEU A 77 -20.30 42.03 3.71
C LEU A 77 -19.17 42.71 4.49
N LEU A 78 -17.93 42.22 4.38
CA LEU A 78 -16.74 42.83 4.98
C LEU A 78 -16.52 44.25 4.44
N ALA A 79 -16.67 44.46 3.13
CA ALA A 79 -16.55 45.78 2.52
C ALA A 79 -17.64 46.75 3.02
N ARG A 80 -18.89 46.27 3.17
CA ARG A 80 -19.99 47.07 3.73
C ARG A 80 -19.74 47.43 5.19
N LEU A 81 -19.30 46.48 6.02
CA LEU A 81 -18.98 46.74 7.43
C LEU A 81 -17.80 47.70 7.58
N THR A 82 -16.78 47.58 6.72
CA THR A 82 -15.67 48.55 6.63
C THR A 82 -16.21 49.95 6.37
N GLY A 83 -17.07 50.12 5.37
CA GLY A 83 -17.67 51.42 5.05
C GLY A 83 -18.55 51.99 6.17
N VAL A 84 -19.20 51.15 6.99
CA VAL A 84 -19.93 51.60 8.19
C VAL A 84 -18.96 52.05 9.28
N ASN A 85 -17.88 51.30 9.52
CA ASN A 85 -16.85 51.65 10.47
C ASN A 85 -16.11 52.95 10.09
N ASP A 86 -15.93 53.21 8.79
CA ASP A 86 -15.36 54.47 8.30
C ASP A 86 -16.28 55.66 8.58
N LYS A 87 -17.59 55.52 8.33
CA LYS A 87 -18.59 56.55 8.69
C LYS A 87 -18.65 56.81 10.20
N MET A 88 -18.51 55.76 11.01
CA MET A 88 -18.38 55.91 12.45
C MET A 88 -17.09 56.67 12.82
N ALA A 89 -15.98 56.39 12.14
CA ALA A 89 -14.73 57.11 12.33
C ALA A 89 -14.87 58.60 11.98
N GLU A 90 -15.48 58.95 10.86
CA GLU A 90 -15.78 60.34 10.49
C GLU A 90 -16.65 61.05 11.53
N TYR A 91 -17.66 60.35 12.08
CA TYR A 91 -18.51 60.88 13.15
C TYR A 91 -17.71 61.17 14.42
N THR A 92 -16.82 60.27 14.84
CA THR A 92 -15.99 60.47 16.05
C THR A 92 -14.94 61.56 15.89
N ASN A 93 -14.47 61.83 14.66
CA ASN A 93 -13.52 62.90 14.37
C ASN A 93 -14.18 64.26 14.11
N SER A 94 -15.51 64.34 14.02
CA SER A 94 -16.21 65.61 13.76
C SER A 94 -16.10 66.59 14.94
N ALA A 95 -15.71 67.83 14.63
CA ALA A 95 -15.51 68.91 15.59
C ALA A 95 -16.85 69.36 16.22
N GLY A 96 -17.22 68.75 17.34
CA GLY A 96 -18.46 69.08 18.07
C GLY A 96 -18.83 68.16 19.23
N VAL A 97 -18.07 67.08 19.48
CA VAL A 97 -18.42 66.06 20.49
C VAL A 97 -17.27 65.83 21.51
N PRO A 98 -16.91 66.78 22.39
CA PRO A 98 -15.73 66.62 23.25
C PRO A 98 -15.93 65.68 24.46
N SER A 99 -17.11 65.63 25.10
CA SER A 99 -17.29 64.87 26.35
C SER A 99 -17.69 63.40 26.15
N LEU A 100 -18.26 63.03 25.00
CA LEU A 100 -18.66 61.66 24.66
C LEU A 100 -17.54 60.90 23.91
N ASN A 101 -16.44 61.58 23.57
CA ASN A 101 -15.46 61.10 22.61
C ASN A 101 -14.80 59.77 23.05
N ALA A 102 -14.47 59.61 24.34
CA ALA A 102 -13.84 58.38 24.84
C ALA A 102 -14.72 57.13 24.68
N ALA A 103 -16.01 57.21 25.03
CA ALA A 103 -16.94 56.09 24.90
C ALA A 103 -17.23 55.75 23.43
N LEU A 104 -17.33 56.77 22.57
CA LEU A 104 -17.51 56.60 21.13
C LEU A 104 -16.26 55.96 20.49
N MET A 105 -15.07 56.45 20.82
CA MET A 105 -13.79 55.90 20.37
C MET A 105 -13.62 54.43 20.78
N HIS A 106 -13.93 54.09 22.03
CA HIS A 106 -13.88 52.69 22.49
C HIS A 106 -14.87 51.80 21.73
N THR A 107 -16.09 52.29 21.50
CA THR A 107 -17.10 51.55 20.74
C THR A 107 -16.65 51.32 19.29
N LEU A 108 -16.12 52.35 18.64
CA LEU A 108 -15.55 52.23 17.29
C LEU A 108 -14.36 51.26 17.25
N GLN A 109 -13.47 51.35 18.24
CA GLN A 109 -12.33 50.43 18.33
C GLN A 109 -12.82 48.98 18.40
N ARG A 110 -13.83 48.70 19.22
CA ARG A 110 -14.42 47.36 19.31
C ARG A 110 -14.95 46.88 17.95
N HIS A 111 -15.68 47.72 17.21
CA HIS A 111 -16.19 47.37 15.87
C HIS A 111 -15.05 47.12 14.86
N ARG A 112 -13.92 47.82 14.98
CA ARG A 112 -12.72 47.57 14.16
C ARG A 112 -12.05 46.24 14.51
N ASP A 113 -11.94 45.93 15.79
CA ASP A 113 -11.37 44.66 16.25
C ASP A 113 -12.24 43.48 15.77
N ILE A 114 -13.57 43.58 15.90
CA ILE A 114 -14.52 42.59 15.38
C ILE A 114 -14.36 42.40 13.87
N LEU A 115 -14.29 43.49 13.10
CA LEU A 115 -14.08 43.44 11.65
C LEU A 115 -12.76 42.74 11.30
N GLN A 116 -11.68 43.01 12.04
CA GLN A 116 -10.40 42.35 11.85
C GLN A 116 -10.48 40.84 12.14
N ASP A 117 -11.13 40.45 13.23
CA ASP A 117 -11.34 39.04 13.58
C ASP A 117 -12.11 38.30 12.47
N TYR A 118 -13.21 38.87 11.97
CA TYR A 118 -13.97 38.28 10.86
C TYR A 118 -13.16 38.21 9.56
N THR A 119 -12.40 39.26 9.26
CA THR A 119 -11.51 39.28 8.09
C THR A 119 -10.46 38.18 8.19
N HIS A 120 -9.85 38.01 9.36
CA HIS A 120 -8.85 36.98 9.58
C HIS A 120 -9.44 35.57 9.42
N GLU A 121 -10.56 35.27 10.08
CA GLU A 121 -11.21 33.97 10.00
C GLU A 121 -11.70 33.64 8.57
N PHE A 122 -12.18 34.64 7.83
CA PHE A 122 -12.51 34.48 6.41
C PHE A 122 -11.29 34.02 5.60
N HIS A 123 -10.19 34.77 5.67
CA HIS A 123 -8.98 34.47 4.90
C HIS A 123 -8.36 33.13 5.28
N LYS A 124 -8.34 32.80 6.57
CA LYS A 124 -7.89 31.50 7.08
C LYS A 124 -8.72 30.35 6.51
N THR A 125 -10.04 30.48 6.52
CA THR A 125 -10.94 29.46 5.96
C THR A 125 -10.80 29.36 4.44
N LYS A 126 -10.67 30.50 3.74
CA LYS A 126 -10.46 30.57 2.29
C LYS A 126 -9.14 29.91 1.87
N ALA A 127 -8.05 30.21 2.57
CA ALA A 127 -6.75 29.61 2.33
C ALA A 127 -6.77 28.09 2.55
N ASN A 128 -7.45 27.63 3.61
CA ASN A 128 -7.63 26.20 3.87
C ASN A 128 -8.34 25.50 2.71
N PHE A 129 -9.47 26.04 2.25
CA PHE A 129 -10.18 25.49 1.09
C PHE A 129 -9.32 25.41 -0.16
N VAL A 130 -8.60 26.48 -0.49
CA VAL A 130 -7.70 26.52 -1.65
C VAL A 130 -6.64 25.42 -1.54
N ALA A 131 -6.03 25.25 -0.38
CA ALA A 131 -5.03 24.20 -0.14
C ALA A 131 -5.63 22.78 -0.30
N ILE A 132 -6.85 22.54 0.19
CA ILE A 132 -7.53 21.25 0.01
C ILE A 132 -7.84 21.01 -1.47
N ARG A 133 -8.38 22.01 -2.17
CA ARG A 133 -8.69 21.93 -3.61
C ARG A 133 -7.44 21.66 -4.45
N GLU A 134 -6.34 22.35 -4.16
CA GLU A 134 -5.05 22.13 -4.83
C GLU A 134 -4.54 20.70 -4.62
N ARG A 135 -4.64 20.19 -3.39
CA ARG A 135 -4.33 18.79 -3.08
C ARG A 135 -5.18 17.83 -3.91
N GLU A 136 -6.48 18.08 -4.03
CA GLU A 136 -7.39 17.25 -4.82
C GLU A 136 -7.08 17.29 -6.31
N ASN A 137 -6.75 18.47 -6.85
CA ASN A 137 -6.33 18.60 -8.25
C ASN A 137 -5.07 17.78 -8.54
N LEU A 138 -4.09 17.82 -7.64
CA LEU A 138 -2.87 17.01 -7.75
C LEU A 138 -3.17 15.51 -7.64
N MET A 139 -3.96 15.09 -6.65
CA MET A 139 -4.35 13.69 -6.45
C MET A 139 -5.20 13.14 -7.59
N GLY A 140 -6.09 13.96 -8.15
CA GLY A 140 -6.91 13.62 -9.31
C GLY A 140 -6.07 13.34 -10.55
N SER A 141 -5.04 14.17 -10.81
CA SER A 141 -4.07 13.92 -11.89
C SER A 141 -3.33 12.60 -11.68
N VAL A 142 -2.79 12.37 -10.48
CA VAL A 142 -2.04 11.14 -10.16
C VAL A 142 -2.94 9.91 -10.31
N ARG A 143 -4.20 9.96 -9.86
CA ARG A 143 -5.16 8.85 -10.03
C ARG A 143 -5.41 8.56 -11.51
N LYS A 144 -5.58 9.59 -12.34
CA LYS A 144 -5.74 9.45 -13.79
C LYS A 144 -4.50 8.87 -14.45
N ASP A 145 -3.31 9.28 -14.03
CA ASP A 145 -2.04 8.77 -14.56
C ASP A 145 -1.83 7.31 -14.16
N ILE A 146 -2.14 6.93 -12.91
CA ILE A 146 -2.11 5.54 -12.43
C ILE A 146 -3.13 4.70 -13.19
N GLU A 147 -4.35 5.20 -13.37
CA GLU A 147 -5.39 4.51 -14.13
C GLU A 147 -4.98 4.35 -15.58
N SER A 148 -4.42 5.38 -16.21
CA SER A 148 -3.91 5.33 -17.59
C SER A 148 -2.75 4.33 -17.72
N TYR A 149 -1.82 4.32 -16.77
CA TYR A 149 -0.75 3.33 -16.72
C TYR A 149 -1.30 1.92 -16.53
N LYS A 150 -2.24 1.71 -15.61
CA LYS A 150 -2.86 0.40 -15.35
C LYS A 150 -3.72 -0.09 -16.52
N SER A 151 -4.42 0.82 -17.19
CA SER A 151 -5.28 0.52 -18.35
C SER A 151 -4.44 0.25 -19.61
N GLY A 152 -3.39 1.04 -19.84
CA GLY A 152 -2.40 0.82 -20.91
C GLY A 152 -1.53 -0.41 -20.66
N SER A 153 -1.23 -0.72 -19.39
CA SER A 153 -0.61 -1.96 -18.95
C SER A 153 -1.51 -3.17 -19.18
N GLY A 154 -2.83 -3.03 -19.40
CA GLY A 154 -3.68 -4.14 -19.83
C GLY A 154 -3.25 -4.77 -21.18
N VAL A 155 -2.59 -4.00 -22.06
CA VAL A 155 -2.11 -4.50 -23.36
C VAL A 155 -0.66 -5.00 -23.27
N ASN A 156 0.20 -4.28 -22.53
CA ASN A 156 1.61 -4.64 -22.37
C ASN A 156 1.83 -5.71 -21.30
N ASN A 157 1.12 -5.67 -20.17
CA ASN A 157 1.17 -6.71 -19.14
C ASN A 157 0.49 -7.99 -19.60
N ARG A 158 -0.61 -7.95 -20.37
CA ARG A 158 -1.16 -9.20 -20.93
C ARG A 158 -0.15 -9.91 -21.83
N ARG A 159 0.63 -9.15 -22.60
CA ARG A 159 1.73 -9.66 -23.42
C ARG A 159 2.90 -10.18 -22.55
N THR A 160 3.30 -9.45 -21.51
CA THR A 160 4.34 -9.89 -20.57
C THR A 160 3.94 -11.13 -19.77
N GLU A 161 2.70 -11.18 -19.26
CA GLU A 161 2.11 -12.33 -18.55
C GLU A 161 2.04 -13.56 -19.46
N LEU A 162 1.72 -13.38 -20.75
CA LEU A 162 1.78 -14.46 -21.75
C LEU A 162 3.21 -14.99 -21.91
N PHE A 163 4.21 -14.12 -22.07
CA PHE A 163 5.61 -14.54 -22.20
C PHE A 163 6.14 -15.21 -20.92
N LEU A 164 5.77 -14.72 -19.74
CA LEU A 164 6.13 -15.35 -18.46
C LEU A 164 5.52 -16.74 -18.34
N LYS A 165 4.24 -16.89 -18.70
CA LYS A 165 3.56 -18.18 -18.70
C LYS A 165 4.17 -19.16 -19.71
N GLU A 166 4.53 -18.69 -20.91
CA GLU A 166 5.23 -19.51 -21.91
C GLU A 166 6.61 -19.97 -21.39
N HIS A 167 7.36 -19.07 -20.74
CA HIS A 167 8.65 -19.42 -20.15
C HIS A 167 8.51 -20.49 -19.05
N ASP A 168 7.49 -20.41 -18.20
CA ASP A 168 7.20 -21.44 -17.21
C ASP A 168 6.82 -22.79 -17.88
N HIS A 169 6.06 -22.75 -18.97
CA HIS A 169 5.74 -23.95 -19.76
C HIS A 169 6.99 -24.60 -20.38
N LEU A 170 7.90 -23.80 -20.96
CA LEU A 170 9.16 -24.27 -21.52
C LEU A 170 10.03 -24.92 -20.43
N ARG A 171 10.19 -24.25 -19.29
CA ARG A 171 10.96 -24.79 -18.17
C ARG A 171 10.39 -26.09 -17.61
N ASN A 172 9.06 -26.20 -17.56
CA ASN A 172 8.41 -27.45 -17.17
C ASN A 172 8.65 -28.56 -18.20
N SER A 173 8.55 -28.24 -19.49
CA SER A 173 8.86 -29.17 -20.59
C SER A 173 10.30 -29.67 -20.51
N ASP A 174 11.27 -28.77 -20.30
CA ASP A 174 12.69 -29.12 -20.17
C ASP A 174 12.92 -30.11 -19.03
N ARG A 175 12.29 -29.90 -17.87
CA ARG A 175 12.39 -30.82 -16.73
C ARG A 175 11.82 -32.21 -17.04
N LEU A 176 10.67 -32.28 -17.73
CA LEU A 176 10.08 -33.56 -18.13
C LEU A 176 10.93 -34.29 -19.17
N ILE A 177 11.60 -33.55 -20.06
CA ILE A 177 12.56 -34.09 -21.02
C ILE A 177 13.79 -34.63 -20.29
N GLU A 178 14.37 -33.87 -19.36
CA GLU A 178 15.49 -34.33 -18.54
C GLU A 178 15.15 -35.61 -17.74
N GLU A 179 13.95 -35.68 -17.18
CA GLU A 179 13.47 -36.88 -16.48
C GLU A 179 13.35 -38.07 -17.43
N THR A 180 12.76 -37.87 -18.61
CA THR A 180 12.64 -38.92 -19.64
C THR A 180 14.01 -39.39 -20.14
N ILE A 181 14.94 -38.47 -20.38
CA ILE A 181 16.33 -38.78 -20.76
C ILE A 181 17.01 -39.56 -19.64
N SER A 182 16.85 -39.15 -18.39
CA SER A 182 17.41 -39.84 -17.23
C SER A 182 16.89 -41.29 -17.15
N LEU A 183 15.59 -41.50 -17.31
CA LEU A 183 14.97 -42.84 -17.34
C LEU A 183 15.48 -43.69 -18.51
N LEU A 184 15.64 -43.12 -19.71
CA LEU A 184 16.18 -43.82 -20.87
C LEU A 184 17.67 -44.15 -20.71
N VAL A 185 18.47 -43.27 -20.13
CA VAL A 185 19.88 -43.50 -19.83
C VAL A 185 20.02 -44.61 -18.80
N ILE A 186 19.21 -44.60 -17.73
CA ILE A 186 19.18 -45.66 -16.72
C ILE A 186 18.72 -46.98 -17.35
N GLY A 187 17.65 -46.96 -18.16
CA GLY A 187 17.13 -48.16 -18.83
C GLY A 187 18.13 -48.77 -19.82
N ASN A 188 18.83 -47.95 -20.60
CA ASN A 188 19.89 -48.40 -21.50
C ASN A 188 21.09 -48.94 -20.72
N ASN A 189 21.47 -48.31 -19.61
CA ASN A 189 22.53 -48.82 -18.75
C ASN A 189 22.14 -50.16 -18.12
N GLU A 190 20.89 -50.34 -17.68
CA GLU A 190 20.42 -51.64 -17.19
C GLU A 190 20.45 -52.72 -18.25
N GLN A 191 20.02 -52.42 -19.49
CA GLN A 191 20.09 -53.38 -20.59
C GLN A 191 21.53 -53.70 -20.97
N HIS A 192 22.41 -52.70 -21.01
CA HIS A 192 23.83 -52.86 -21.29
C HIS A 192 24.56 -53.65 -20.18
N ILE A 193 24.21 -53.43 -18.90
CA ILE A 193 24.71 -54.22 -17.76
C ILE A 193 24.19 -55.67 -17.84
N LYS A 194 22.92 -55.90 -18.19
CA LYS A 194 22.35 -57.25 -18.38
C LYS A 194 23.04 -58.00 -19.53
N LEU A 195 23.38 -57.31 -20.63
CA LEU A 195 24.15 -57.87 -21.75
C LEU A 195 25.60 -58.21 -21.35
N TRP A 196 26.27 -57.39 -20.56
CA TRP A 196 27.66 -57.61 -20.10
C TRP A 196 27.80 -58.61 -18.94
N ALA A 197 26.73 -58.84 -18.18
CA ALA A 197 26.67 -59.81 -17.09
C ALA A 197 26.31 -61.24 -17.56
N GLY A 198 26.09 -61.45 -18.86
CA GLY A 198 25.79 -62.75 -19.45
C GLY A 198 26.96 -63.75 -19.38
N PRO A 199 26.69 -65.08 -19.39
CA PRO A 199 27.73 -66.12 -19.29
C PRO A 199 28.76 -66.13 -20.44
N SER A 200 28.40 -65.56 -21.58
CA SER A 200 29.23 -65.49 -22.80
C SER A 200 30.23 -64.34 -22.80
N HIS A 201 30.13 -63.38 -21.87
CA HIS A 201 31.02 -62.22 -21.81
C HIS A 201 32.19 -62.48 -20.82
N PRO A 202 33.44 -62.07 -21.13
CA PRO A 202 34.61 -62.38 -20.29
C PRO A 202 34.47 -61.96 -18.82
N CYS A 203 33.86 -60.79 -18.57
CA CYS A 203 33.62 -60.28 -17.21
C CYS A 203 32.52 -61.06 -16.46
N GLY A 204 31.43 -61.45 -17.14
CA GLY A 204 30.37 -62.28 -16.56
C GLY A 204 30.87 -63.69 -16.22
N TRP A 205 31.69 -64.28 -17.09
CA TRP A 205 32.36 -65.55 -16.85
C TRP A 205 33.34 -65.50 -15.67
N LEU A 206 34.14 -64.43 -15.54
CA LEU A 206 35.03 -64.22 -14.40
C LEU A 206 34.27 -64.10 -13.08
N LEU A 207 33.14 -63.38 -13.05
CA LEU A 207 32.29 -63.29 -11.85
C LEU A 207 31.70 -64.65 -11.46
N GLN A 208 31.23 -65.44 -12.43
CA GLN A 208 30.75 -66.80 -12.15
C GLN A 208 31.86 -67.73 -11.66
N LYS A 209 33.06 -67.64 -12.24
CA LYS A 209 34.24 -68.36 -11.73
C LYS A 209 34.59 -67.94 -10.31
N LYS A 210 34.54 -66.65 -9.99
CA LYS A 210 34.79 -66.14 -8.63
C LYS A 210 33.75 -66.66 -7.66
N LYS A 211 32.45 -66.60 -7.99
CA LYS A 211 31.37 -67.20 -7.18
C LYS A 211 31.52 -68.72 -7.00
N LYS A 212 31.94 -69.46 -8.04
CA LYS A 212 32.19 -70.91 -7.95
C LYS A 212 33.41 -71.23 -7.08
N LYS A 213 34.44 -70.37 -7.10
CA LYS A 213 35.61 -70.47 -6.23
C LYS A 213 35.25 -70.15 -4.77
N GLU A 214 34.41 -69.15 -4.52
CA GLU A 214 33.89 -68.82 -3.19
C GLU A 214 33.02 -69.95 -2.62
N LYS A 215 32.12 -70.52 -3.43
CA LYS A 215 31.31 -71.68 -3.01
C LYS A 215 32.14 -72.94 -2.70
N ARG A 216 33.26 -73.16 -3.40
CA ARG A 216 34.20 -74.23 -3.05
C ARG A 216 34.96 -73.93 -1.75
N LYS A 217 35.27 -72.67 -1.47
CA LYS A 217 35.88 -72.30 -0.18
C LYS A 217 34.92 -72.51 0.99
N THR A 218 33.64 -72.21 0.84
CA THR A 218 32.65 -72.45 1.90
C THR A 218 32.40 -73.95 2.13
N SER A 219 32.38 -74.79 1.08
CA SER A 219 32.23 -76.25 1.27
C SER A 219 33.46 -76.89 1.90
N VAL A 220 34.67 -76.43 1.55
CA VAL A 220 35.90 -76.90 2.21
C VAL A 220 35.98 -76.39 3.65
N GLY A 221 35.49 -75.17 3.94
CA GLY A 221 35.35 -74.66 5.30
C GLY A 221 34.41 -75.49 6.17
N GLU A 222 33.25 -75.90 5.64
CA GLU A 222 32.31 -76.79 6.34
C GLU A 222 32.84 -78.21 6.55
N GLU A 223 33.68 -78.74 5.64
CA GLU A 223 34.36 -80.04 5.84
C GLU A 223 35.45 -79.99 6.92
N VAL A 224 36.17 -78.88 7.05
CA VAL A 224 37.20 -78.69 8.10
C VAL A 224 36.55 -78.50 9.47
N GLU A 225 35.43 -77.77 9.58
CA GLU A 225 34.68 -77.65 10.85
C GLU A 225 34.00 -78.96 11.29
N LYS A 226 33.59 -79.83 10.36
CA LYS A 226 33.10 -81.18 10.67
C LYS A 226 34.21 -82.11 11.18
N LEU A 227 35.46 -81.91 10.77
CA LEU A 227 36.60 -82.67 11.27
C LEU A 227 37.09 -82.19 12.65
N ASP A 228 37.03 -80.88 12.94
CA ASP A 228 37.36 -80.33 14.27
C ASP A 228 36.29 -80.67 15.33
N SER A 229 35.01 -80.74 14.95
CA SER A 229 33.92 -81.16 15.85
C SER A 229 33.94 -82.67 16.17
N LEU A 230 34.44 -83.52 15.26
CA LEU A 230 34.70 -84.94 15.54
C LEU A 230 35.95 -85.14 16.43
N CYS A 231 36.92 -84.22 16.43
CA CYS A 231 38.11 -84.29 17.28
C CYS A 231 37.86 -83.86 18.74
N THR A 232 36.75 -83.19 19.04
CA THR A 232 36.43 -82.69 20.40
C THR A 232 35.64 -83.70 21.25
N VAL A 233 35.09 -84.76 20.65
CA VAL A 233 34.26 -85.79 21.34
C VAL A 233 35.05 -87.04 21.74
N CYS A 234 36.27 -87.25 21.24
CA CYS A 234 37.17 -88.31 21.71
C CYS A 234 38.20 -87.76 22.73
N ARG A 235 37.77 -87.54 23.98
CA ARG A 235 38.70 -87.48 25.12
C ARG A 235 39.30 -88.87 25.34
N ASN A 236 40.42 -89.15 24.68
CA ASN A 236 41.36 -90.16 25.18
C ASN A 236 42.80 -89.73 24.91
N VAL A 237 43.60 -90.01 25.92
CA VAL A 237 44.93 -89.49 26.19
C VAL A 237 45.98 -90.08 25.23
N LYS A 238 46.95 -89.24 24.85
CA LYS A 238 48.28 -89.53 24.27
C LYS A 238 48.37 -89.89 22.76
N GLN A 239 49.13 -89.03 22.08
CA GLN A 239 49.89 -89.26 20.83
C GLN A 239 49.12 -89.29 19.50
N CYS A 240 48.91 -88.09 18.94
CA CYS A 240 49.32 -87.85 17.54
C CYS A 240 50.27 -86.65 17.54
N CYS A 241 51.57 -86.96 17.48
CA CYS A 241 52.60 -86.00 17.12
C CYS A 241 52.41 -85.59 15.65
N TYR A 242 52.33 -84.31 15.37
CA TYR A 242 52.96 -83.76 14.17
C TYR A 242 54.26 -83.06 14.62
N PRO A 243 55.27 -82.91 13.75
CA PRO A 243 56.18 -81.79 13.86
C PRO A 243 55.33 -80.54 13.59
N GLY A 244 54.71 -80.03 14.66
CA GLY A 244 53.41 -79.38 14.58
C GLY A 244 53.03 -78.66 15.87
N LYS A 245 52.65 -77.39 15.65
CA LYS A 245 52.13 -76.37 16.56
C LYS A 245 53.01 -76.00 17.76
N GLU A 246 53.68 -74.85 17.62
CA GLU A 246 53.99 -73.98 18.74
C GLU A 246 52.81 -73.03 19.00
N CYS A 247 52.57 -72.81 20.30
CA CYS A 247 51.39 -72.22 20.91
C CYS A 247 51.31 -70.69 20.79
#